data_AF-A0AAJ4JRF6-F1
#
_entry.id   AF-A0AAJ4JRF6-F1
#
_cell.length_a   1.000
_cell.length_b   1.000
_cell.length_c   1.000
_cell.angle_alpha   90.00
_cell.angle_beta   90.00
_cell.angle_gamma   90.00
#
_symmetry.space_group_name_H-M   'P 1'
#
loop_
_entity.id
_entity.type
_entity.pdbx_description
1 polymer ?
#
loop_
_entity_poly.entity_id
_entity_poly.type
_entity_poly.pdbx_seq_one_letter_code
_entity_poly.pdbx_strand_id
1 'polypeptide(L)'
;MKRISSIALILILTLLAIPTTGLAEQHQHHDQSAATSTYIETLPKAKEFAPEQGPAKIEQSTKVNVLDENGNVKKVKTTKKTTSTNKYKERGELQPQATKTVTVLAVADEEYRAAYSDWQDRVQQIIENTDDAFIRDHGIDFEVQAVASWTSQGGSSEQILADLQRDWSNEPYDFVTGFTKDANFDAGGIAYVYNSAPGTAYSVNLDQGITNTSKAAQHEFSHNYGLGHDPQGSGIRCIMNYDYAYSVDYWHPEHHAQIQNNKQWYGQ
;
A
#
# COMPACT_ATOMS: atom_id res chain seq x y z
N MET A 1 -79.43 38.08 -30.80
CA MET A 1 -80.51 37.46 -30.00
C MET A 1 -80.28 35.95 -29.93
N LYS A 2 -80.64 35.35 -28.78
CA LYS A 2 -80.66 33.92 -28.42
C LYS A 2 -79.36 33.30 -27.85
N ARG A 3 -79.46 33.08 -26.54
CA ARG A 3 -78.75 32.08 -25.72
C ARG A 3 -79.09 30.66 -26.23
N ILE A 4 -78.26 29.66 -25.91
CA ILE A 4 -78.63 28.42 -25.20
C ILE A 4 -77.37 27.57 -24.90
N SER A 5 -77.28 27.23 -23.62
CA SER A 5 -76.76 26.06 -22.88
C SER A 5 -75.63 25.14 -23.37
N SER A 6 -74.64 25.07 -22.47
CA SER A 6 -73.85 23.95 -21.93
C SER A 6 -74.24 22.50 -22.27
N ILE A 7 -73.23 21.66 -22.57
CA ILE A 7 -73.02 20.34 -21.93
C ILE A 7 -71.51 20.14 -21.73
N ALA A 8 -71.13 19.75 -20.51
CA ALA A 8 -69.79 19.41 -20.08
C ALA A 8 -69.46 17.94 -20.41
N LEU A 9 -68.20 17.65 -20.75
CA LEU A 9 -67.55 16.44 -20.24
C LEU A 9 -66.05 16.69 -20.06
N ILE A 10 -65.62 16.45 -18.83
CA ILE A 10 -64.26 16.52 -18.32
C ILE A 10 -63.58 15.17 -18.61
N LEU A 11 -62.38 15.18 -19.20
CA LEU A 11 -61.34 14.21 -18.87
C LEU A 11 -59.97 14.87 -19.00
N ILE A 12 -59.17 14.69 -17.94
CA ILE A 12 -58.06 15.54 -17.52
C ILE A 12 -56.70 14.96 -17.95
N LEU A 13 -55.83 15.90 -18.37
CA LEU A 13 -54.35 15.94 -18.38
C LEU A 13 -53.54 14.66 -18.65
N THR A 14 -52.68 14.75 -19.67
CA THR A 14 -51.23 14.63 -19.46
C THR A 14 -50.49 15.73 -20.22
N LEU A 15 -49.63 16.44 -19.49
CA LEU A 15 -48.79 17.54 -19.97
C LEU A 15 -47.41 16.96 -20.32
N LEU A 16 -46.92 17.18 -21.55
CA LEU A 16 -45.50 17.09 -21.86
C LEU A 16 -45.11 18.35 -22.64
N ALA A 17 -44.35 19.22 -21.97
CA ALA A 17 -43.77 20.42 -22.53
C ALA A 17 -42.44 20.08 -23.20
N ILE A 18 -42.30 20.55 -24.43
CA ILE A 18 -41.07 20.55 -25.25
C ILE A 18 -40.28 21.83 -24.88
N PRO A 19 -38.94 21.77 -24.90
CA PRO A 19 -38.20 22.82 -25.61
C PRO A 19 -37.08 22.22 -26.48
N THR A 20 -37.17 22.34 -27.80
CA THR A 20 -36.48 23.32 -28.68
C THR A 20 -34.96 23.28 -28.60
N THR A 21 -34.41 22.78 -29.71
CA THR A 21 -33.00 22.61 -30.08
C THR A 21 -32.32 23.93 -30.48
N GLY A 22 -31.10 24.12 -29.98
CA GLY A 22 -30.08 25.00 -30.55
C GLY A 22 -28.75 24.24 -30.58
N LEU A 23 -28.12 24.20 -31.75
CA LEU A 23 -26.88 23.48 -32.08
C LEU A 23 -25.63 24.15 -31.44
N ALA A 24 -24.70 23.34 -30.92
CA ALA A 24 -23.26 23.63 -30.95
C ALA A 24 -22.42 22.36 -30.74
N GLU A 25 -21.51 22.17 -31.69
CA GLU A 25 -20.22 21.47 -31.69
C GLU A 25 -19.97 20.22 -30.82
N GLN A 26 -19.79 19.13 -31.56
CA GLN A 26 -19.13 17.89 -31.19
C GLN A 26 -17.65 18.15 -30.89
N HIS A 27 -17.29 18.20 -29.61
CA HIS A 27 -15.93 17.98 -29.15
C HIS A 27 -15.82 16.60 -28.51
N GLN A 28 -15.11 15.71 -29.21
CA GLN A 28 -14.56 14.50 -28.63
C GLN A 28 -13.58 14.90 -27.53
N HIS A 29 -13.90 14.53 -26.29
CA HIS A 29 -12.91 14.39 -25.24
C HIS A 29 -12.73 12.90 -24.97
N HIS A 30 -11.52 12.44 -25.25
CA HIS A 30 -10.94 11.24 -24.69
C HIS A 30 -10.96 11.37 -23.16
N ASP A 31 -11.83 10.64 -22.47
CA ASP A 31 -11.62 10.33 -21.06
C ASP A 31 -10.93 8.96 -20.98
N GLN A 32 -9.60 9.02 -20.86
CA GLN A 32 -8.88 8.01 -20.09
C GLN A 32 -8.93 8.42 -18.61
N SER A 33 -9.08 7.40 -17.76
CA SER A 33 -8.82 7.35 -16.31
C SER A 33 -9.99 7.48 -15.34
N ALA A 34 -9.88 6.63 -14.31
CA ALA A 34 -10.47 6.71 -12.97
C ALA A 34 -11.91 6.20 -12.77
N ALA A 35 -12.00 4.90 -12.47
CA ALA A 35 -12.84 4.41 -11.39
C ALA A 35 -12.23 3.13 -10.76
N THR A 36 -10.99 3.22 -10.27
CA THR A 36 -10.47 2.28 -9.26
C THR A 36 -11.08 2.69 -7.94
N SER A 37 -12.03 1.91 -7.41
CA SER A 37 -12.51 2.14 -6.05
C SER A 37 -11.39 1.79 -5.07
N THR A 38 -10.69 2.83 -4.62
CA THR A 38 -9.69 2.76 -3.55
C THR A 38 -10.39 3.07 -2.24
N TYR A 39 -10.12 2.27 -1.22
CA TYR A 39 -10.47 2.60 0.16
C TYR A 39 -9.23 2.47 1.04
N ILE A 40 -9.31 3.01 2.25
CA ILE A 40 -8.23 3.07 3.22
C ILE A 40 -8.61 2.20 4.39
N GLU A 41 -7.65 1.42 4.88
CA GLU A 41 -7.80 0.57 6.06
C GLU A 41 -6.65 0.85 7.02
N THR A 42 -6.97 0.96 8.31
CA THR A 42 -6.00 1.23 9.38
C THR A 42 -5.79 -0.01 10.22
N LEU A 43 -4.54 -0.34 10.52
CA LEU A 43 -4.18 -1.38 11.47
C LEU A 43 -4.13 -0.79 12.90
N PRO A 44 -4.73 -1.39 13.93
CA PRO A 44 -4.56 -0.95 15.31
C PRO A 44 -3.09 -1.05 15.77
N LYS A 45 -2.64 -0.16 16.66
CA LYS A 45 -1.28 -0.23 17.22
C LYS A 45 -1.05 -1.52 18.00
N ALA A 46 0.18 -2.04 17.92
CA ALA A 46 0.65 -3.13 18.77
C ALA A 46 0.55 -2.73 20.25
N LYS A 47 0.12 -3.67 21.09
CA LYS A 47 -0.05 -3.42 22.54
C LYS A 47 1.29 -3.17 23.24
N GLU A 48 2.35 -3.82 22.75
CA GLU A 48 3.69 -3.78 23.32
C GLU A 48 4.72 -3.90 22.19
N PHE A 49 5.92 -3.35 22.42
CA PHE A 49 7.06 -3.51 21.51
C PHE A 49 7.59 -4.94 21.58
N ALA A 50 7.66 -5.62 20.44
CA ALA A 50 8.30 -6.93 20.33
C ALA A 50 9.84 -6.79 20.36
N PRO A 51 10.56 -7.77 20.93
CA PRO A 51 12.02 -7.76 20.92
C PRO A 51 12.57 -7.88 19.49
N GLU A 52 13.66 -7.17 19.21
CA GLU A 52 14.32 -7.21 17.90
C GLU A 52 14.90 -8.61 17.62
N GLN A 53 14.66 -9.11 16.41
CA GLN A 53 15.05 -10.47 16.00
C GLN A 53 16.47 -10.55 15.39
N GLY A 54 17.26 -9.49 15.54
CA GLY A 54 18.58 -9.36 14.90
C GLY A 54 18.49 -8.79 13.48
N PRO A 55 19.62 -8.78 12.73
CA PRO A 55 19.67 -8.23 11.39
C PRO A 55 18.81 -9.04 10.40
N ALA A 56 18.23 -8.36 9.42
CA ALA A 56 17.44 -9.00 8.38
C ALA A 56 18.29 -9.96 7.52
N LYS A 57 17.63 -10.97 6.96
CA LYS A 57 18.17 -11.75 5.86
C LYS A 57 18.05 -10.89 4.61
N ILE A 58 19.10 -10.91 3.79
CA ILE A 58 19.16 -10.14 2.55
C ILE A 58 19.42 -11.14 1.43
N GLU A 59 18.47 -11.24 0.53
CA GLU A 59 18.38 -12.23 -0.53
C GLU A 59 19.23 -11.80 -1.74
N GLN A 60 19.33 -10.49 -1.99
CA GLN A 60 20.03 -9.92 -3.13
C GLN A 60 20.91 -8.71 -2.74
N SER A 61 21.97 -8.46 -3.50
CA SER A 61 22.77 -7.25 -3.27
C SER A 61 22.21 -6.13 -4.13
N THR A 62 21.83 -5.03 -3.51
CA THR A 62 21.12 -3.94 -4.17
C THR A 62 21.89 -2.63 -4.06
N LYS A 63 21.84 -1.83 -5.12
CA LYS A 63 22.29 -0.44 -5.07
C LYS A 63 21.13 0.43 -4.61
N VAL A 64 21.30 1.06 -3.47
CA VAL A 64 20.26 1.89 -2.85
C VAL A 64 20.59 3.35 -3.10
N ASN A 65 19.72 4.04 -3.84
CA ASN A 65 19.82 5.47 -4.05
C ASN A 65 19.34 6.23 -2.81
N VAL A 66 20.15 7.13 -2.29
CA VAL A 66 19.73 8.10 -1.28
C VAL A 66 19.31 9.36 -2.02
N LEU A 67 18.02 9.65 -1.99
CA LEU A 67 17.44 10.80 -2.66
C LEU A 67 17.49 12.04 -1.77
N ASP A 68 17.56 13.22 -2.39
CA ASP A 68 17.30 14.50 -1.73
C ASP A 68 15.80 14.84 -1.74
N GLU A 69 15.45 15.99 -1.16
CA GLU A 69 14.08 16.50 -1.06
C GLU A 69 13.41 16.78 -2.42
N ASN A 70 14.19 16.83 -3.50
CA ASN A 70 13.71 17.04 -4.86
C ASN A 70 13.70 15.74 -5.68
N GLY A 71 13.91 14.58 -5.02
CA GLY A 71 13.97 13.27 -5.68
C GLY A 71 15.29 12.97 -6.40
N ASN A 72 16.31 13.84 -6.30
CA ASN A 72 17.57 13.61 -7.00
C ASN A 72 18.50 12.70 -6.20
N VAL A 73 19.25 11.84 -6.90
CA VAL A 73 20.22 10.94 -6.27
C VAL A 73 21.40 11.74 -5.71
N LYS A 74 21.47 11.83 -4.38
CA LYS A 74 22.58 12.47 -3.65
C LYS A 74 23.75 11.51 -3.41
N LYS A 75 23.45 10.23 -3.16
CA LYS A 75 24.43 9.20 -2.84
C LYS A 75 23.91 7.84 -3.25
N VAL A 76 24.80 6.92 -3.62
CA VAL A 76 24.47 5.51 -3.81
C VAL A 76 25.16 4.69 -2.72
N LYS A 77 24.39 3.85 -2.03
CA LYS A 77 24.85 2.85 -1.07
C LYS A 77 24.71 1.46 -1.68
N THR A 78 25.37 0.46 -1.09
CA THR A 78 25.19 -0.94 -1.49
C THR A 78 24.81 -1.76 -0.27
N THR A 79 23.66 -2.40 -0.38
CA THR A 79 23.19 -3.42 0.56
C THR A 79 23.68 -4.77 0.04
N LYS A 80 24.30 -5.56 0.92
CA LYS A 80 24.97 -6.80 0.53
C LYS A 80 24.13 -7.99 0.93
N LYS A 81 23.95 -8.93 -0.01
CA LYS A 81 23.37 -10.25 0.24
C LYS A 81 24.05 -10.91 1.44
N THR A 82 23.25 -11.35 2.40
CA THR A 82 23.71 -12.06 3.60
C THR A 82 23.38 -13.55 3.54
N THR A 83 22.40 -13.95 2.71
CA THR A 83 22.04 -15.35 2.52
C THR A 83 23.13 -16.10 1.73
N SER A 84 23.62 -17.23 2.27
CA SER A 84 24.62 -18.05 1.60
C SER A 84 23.97 -19.11 0.70
N THR A 85 24.43 -19.24 -0.55
CA THR A 85 23.98 -20.28 -1.51
C THR A 85 24.39 -21.72 -1.13
N ASN A 86 25.32 -21.90 -0.19
CA ASN A 86 26.06 -23.15 -0.03
C ASN A 86 25.58 -24.09 1.09
N LYS A 87 24.63 -23.72 1.95
CA LYS A 87 24.22 -24.58 3.08
C LYS A 87 23.08 -25.57 2.82
N TYR A 88 22.41 -25.50 1.66
CA TYR A 88 21.15 -26.21 1.45
C TYR A 88 21.15 -27.23 0.32
N LYS A 89 22.28 -27.41 -0.40
CA LYS A 89 22.45 -28.52 -1.36
C LYS A 89 22.37 -29.90 -0.69
N GLU A 90 22.46 -30.00 0.63
CA GLU A 90 22.44 -31.28 1.35
C GLU A 90 21.05 -31.76 1.80
N ARG A 91 19.97 -30.97 1.66
CA ARG A 91 18.64 -31.37 2.19
C ARG A 91 17.46 -31.42 1.22
N GLY A 92 17.65 -31.10 -0.06
CA GLY A 92 16.55 -31.15 -1.05
C GLY A 92 15.41 -30.14 -0.81
N GLU A 93 15.52 -29.28 0.21
CA GLU A 93 14.65 -28.13 0.42
C GLU A 93 15.08 -27.03 -0.55
N LEU A 94 14.35 -26.90 -1.65
CA LEU A 94 14.46 -25.72 -2.52
C LEU A 94 14.12 -24.50 -1.67
N GLN A 95 15.08 -23.60 -1.50
CA GLN A 95 14.77 -22.31 -0.91
C GLN A 95 13.70 -21.64 -1.78
N PRO A 96 12.66 -21.03 -1.18
CA PRO A 96 11.78 -20.13 -1.92
C PRO A 96 12.67 -19.12 -2.64
N GLN A 97 12.62 -19.12 -3.97
CA GLN A 97 13.33 -18.15 -4.78
C GLN A 97 12.34 -17.07 -5.16
N ALA A 98 12.78 -15.82 -5.03
CA ALA A 98 12.08 -14.70 -5.63
C ALA A 98 11.81 -14.99 -7.12
N THR A 99 10.56 -14.84 -7.51
CA THR A 99 10.12 -14.93 -8.91
C THR A 99 9.64 -13.58 -9.44
N LYS A 100 9.47 -12.61 -8.53
CA LYS A 100 9.14 -11.22 -8.78
C LYS A 100 9.94 -10.35 -7.83
N THR A 101 10.57 -9.32 -8.36
CA THR A 101 11.22 -8.27 -7.56
C THR A 101 10.41 -6.99 -7.69
N VAL A 102 9.85 -6.55 -6.57
CA VAL A 102 9.05 -5.33 -6.43
C VAL A 102 9.98 -4.22 -5.96
N THR A 103 10.00 -3.11 -6.69
CA THR A 103 10.88 -1.98 -6.40
C THR A 103 10.25 -1.07 -5.35
N VAL A 104 11.01 -0.75 -4.29
CA VAL A 104 10.53 0.03 -3.16
C VAL A 104 11.32 1.33 -3.01
N LEU A 105 10.60 2.44 -2.90
CA LEU A 105 11.07 3.68 -2.30
C LEU A 105 10.60 3.75 -0.85
N ALA A 106 11.56 3.73 0.08
CA ALA A 106 11.29 3.88 1.51
C ALA A 106 11.58 5.31 1.96
N VAL A 107 10.59 5.99 2.53
CA VAL A 107 10.76 7.36 3.01
C VAL A 107 10.51 7.44 4.51
N ALA A 108 11.26 8.29 5.20
CA ALA A 108 11.10 8.48 6.65
C ALA A 108 10.85 9.96 6.96
N ASP A 109 9.84 10.21 7.81
CA ASP A 109 9.49 11.55 8.26
C ASP A 109 10.58 12.16 9.17
N GLU A 110 10.40 13.43 9.52
CA GLU A 110 11.32 14.19 10.35
C GLU A 110 11.43 13.64 11.78
N GLU A 111 10.33 13.20 12.40
CA GLU A 111 10.32 12.61 13.74
C GLU A 111 11.10 11.28 13.79
N TYR A 112 10.89 10.41 12.80
CA TYR A 112 11.54 9.12 12.70
C TYR A 112 13.04 9.30 12.46
N ARG A 113 13.41 10.21 11.55
CA ARG A 113 14.83 10.54 11.28
C ARG A 113 15.50 11.22 12.46
N ALA A 114 14.78 12.03 13.23
CA ALA A 114 15.30 12.64 14.46
C ALA A 114 15.53 11.58 15.56
N ALA A 115 14.70 10.54 15.63
CA ALA A 115 14.85 9.46 16.59
C ALA A 115 15.97 8.47 16.22
N TYR A 116 16.26 8.29 14.93
CA TYR A 116 17.17 7.26 14.42
C TYR A 116 18.19 7.82 13.43
N SER A 117 19.42 8.02 13.88
CA SER A 117 20.52 8.46 13.00
C SER A 117 20.84 7.46 11.87
N ASP A 118 20.50 6.20 12.09
CA ASP A 118 20.65 5.06 11.17
C ASP A 118 19.35 4.71 10.44
N TRP A 119 18.35 5.61 10.41
CA TRP A 119 17.01 5.34 9.87
C TRP A 119 17.01 4.66 8.50
N GLN A 120 17.96 5.00 7.61
CA GLN A 120 18.06 4.43 6.27
C GLN A 120 18.26 2.91 6.31
N ASP A 121 19.15 2.45 7.18
CA ASP A 121 19.48 1.04 7.32
C ASP A 121 18.34 0.34 8.10
N ARG A 122 17.71 1.04 9.04
CA ARG A 122 16.56 0.57 9.81
C ARG A 122 15.32 0.31 8.96
N VAL A 123 14.95 1.23 8.05
CA VAL A 123 13.78 1.04 7.16
C VAL A 123 14.01 -0.08 6.15
N GLN A 124 15.24 -0.21 5.65
CA GLN A 124 15.63 -1.36 4.82
C GLN A 124 15.47 -2.66 5.60
N GLN A 125 16.00 -2.75 6.81
CA GLN A 125 15.85 -3.94 7.65
C GLN A 125 14.38 -4.30 7.91
N ILE A 126 13.52 -3.30 8.07
CA ILE A 126 12.09 -3.54 8.28
C ILE A 126 11.45 -4.16 7.02
N ILE A 127 11.78 -3.66 5.84
CA ILE A 127 11.25 -4.15 4.56
C ILE A 127 11.78 -5.55 4.23
N GLU A 128 13.07 -5.81 4.43
CA GLU A 128 13.66 -7.14 4.23
C GLU A 128 13.04 -8.17 5.21
N ASN A 129 12.78 -7.79 6.46
CA ASN A 129 12.04 -8.66 7.38
C ASN A 129 10.56 -8.86 6.97
N THR A 130 10.00 -7.94 6.20
CA THR A 130 8.61 -8.01 5.71
C THR A 130 8.49 -9.01 4.57
N ASP A 131 9.48 -9.03 3.68
CA ASP A 131 9.48 -9.87 2.49
C ASP A 131 9.65 -11.36 2.79
N ASP A 132 10.25 -11.74 3.93
CA ASP A 132 10.53 -13.14 4.32
C ASP A 132 9.32 -14.08 4.06
N ALA A 133 8.12 -13.64 4.44
CA ALA A 133 6.87 -14.38 4.22
C ALA A 133 6.35 -14.28 2.77
N PHE A 134 6.49 -13.11 2.13
CA PHE A 134 6.11 -12.91 0.73
C PHE A 134 7.00 -13.72 -0.22
N ILE A 135 8.29 -13.84 0.04
CA ILE A 135 9.21 -14.70 -0.70
C ILE A 135 8.83 -16.16 -0.47
N ARG A 136 8.63 -16.57 0.79
CA ARG A 136 8.29 -17.94 1.16
C ARG A 136 7.01 -18.44 0.48
N ASP A 137 5.94 -17.66 0.57
CA ASP A 137 4.59 -18.11 0.19
C ASP A 137 4.19 -17.65 -1.21
N HIS A 138 4.79 -16.57 -1.70
CA HIS A 138 4.41 -15.92 -2.95
C HIS A 138 5.57 -15.71 -3.92
N GLY A 139 6.82 -15.94 -3.54
CA GLY A 139 7.99 -15.67 -4.38
C GLY A 139 8.07 -14.20 -4.80
N ILE A 140 7.69 -13.27 -3.92
CA ILE A 140 7.74 -11.82 -4.10
C ILE A 140 8.81 -11.26 -3.17
N ASP A 141 9.79 -10.58 -3.73
CA ASP A 141 10.94 -9.97 -3.06
C ASP A 141 10.83 -8.44 -3.15
N PHE A 142 10.92 -7.74 -2.02
CA PHE A 142 10.76 -6.28 -1.95
C PHE A 142 12.12 -5.61 -1.91
N GLU A 143 12.61 -5.20 -3.07
CA GLU A 143 13.92 -4.59 -3.20
C GLU A 143 13.87 -3.08 -2.92
N VAL A 144 14.51 -2.64 -1.84
CA VAL A 144 14.66 -1.20 -1.55
C VAL A 144 15.67 -0.57 -2.50
N GLN A 145 15.18 0.04 -3.57
CA GLN A 145 16.01 0.71 -4.58
C GLN A 145 16.32 2.16 -4.21
N ALA A 146 15.49 2.78 -3.37
CA ALA A 146 15.74 4.12 -2.89
C ALA A 146 15.27 4.36 -1.46
N VAL A 147 15.97 5.28 -0.80
CA VAL A 147 15.56 5.87 0.48
C VAL A 147 15.55 7.39 0.36
N ALA A 148 14.54 8.03 0.94
CA ALA A 148 14.44 9.49 0.92
C ALA A 148 13.99 10.07 2.26
N SER A 149 14.32 11.34 2.50
CA SER A 149 13.74 12.10 3.61
C SER A 149 12.37 12.60 3.17
N TRP A 150 11.39 12.49 4.05
CA TRP A 150 10.06 13.07 3.89
C TRP A 150 9.80 14.03 5.05
N THR A 151 8.97 15.04 4.81
CA THR A 151 8.48 15.95 5.85
C THR A 151 6.98 15.77 5.88
N SER A 152 6.48 14.89 6.75
CA SER A 152 5.09 14.48 6.70
C SER A 152 4.17 15.59 7.20
N GLN A 153 3.00 15.73 6.56
CA GLN A 153 1.96 16.65 7.03
C GLN A 153 0.62 15.93 7.21
N GLY A 154 -0.09 16.27 8.28
CA GLY A 154 -1.43 15.78 8.52
C GLY A 154 -1.78 15.75 10.01
N GLY A 155 -3.08 15.77 10.31
CA GLY A 155 -3.62 15.63 11.65
C GLY A 155 -4.22 14.24 11.93
N SER A 156 -4.08 13.28 11.01
CA SER A 156 -4.49 11.88 11.17
C SER A 156 -3.67 10.95 10.28
N SER A 157 -3.72 9.64 10.52
CA SER A 157 -3.05 8.64 9.68
C SER A 157 -3.48 8.69 8.21
N GLU A 158 -4.76 8.94 7.91
CA GLU A 158 -5.26 9.08 6.53
C GLU A 158 -4.70 10.32 5.83
N GLN A 159 -4.62 11.43 6.55
CA GLN A 159 -4.06 12.67 6.00
C GLN A 159 -2.57 12.50 5.70
N ILE A 160 -1.83 11.81 6.58
CA ILE A 160 -0.42 11.48 6.40
C ILE A 160 -0.20 10.50 5.22
N LEU A 161 -1.09 9.53 5.00
CA LEU A 161 -1.04 8.66 3.82
C LEU A 161 -1.30 9.44 2.52
N ALA A 162 -2.30 10.32 2.52
CA ALA A 162 -2.60 11.17 1.36
C ALA A 162 -1.44 12.14 1.06
N ASP A 163 -0.78 12.62 2.11
CA ASP A 163 0.42 13.45 2.04
C ASP A 163 1.58 12.72 1.37
N LEU A 164 1.87 11.49 1.80
CA LEU A 164 2.89 10.63 1.18
C LEU A 164 2.62 10.46 -0.32
N GLN A 165 1.39 10.09 -0.70
CA GLN A 165 1.04 9.88 -2.09
C GLN A 165 1.23 11.16 -2.92
N ARG A 166 0.80 12.31 -2.39
CA ARG A 166 0.90 13.59 -3.09
C ARG A 166 2.35 13.98 -3.36
N ASP A 167 3.23 13.80 -2.39
CA ASP A 167 4.62 14.23 -2.49
C ASP A 167 5.47 13.29 -3.37
N TRP A 168 5.07 12.02 -3.48
CA TRP A 168 5.80 10.98 -4.22
C TRP A 168 4.98 10.35 -5.36
N SER A 169 4.02 11.08 -5.94
CA SER A 169 3.08 10.55 -6.94
C SER A 169 3.70 10.16 -8.28
N ASN A 170 4.92 10.64 -8.55
CA ASN A 170 5.56 10.56 -9.87
C ASN A 170 6.81 9.69 -9.89
N GLU A 171 7.08 8.99 -8.79
CA GLU A 171 8.28 8.17 -8.70
C GLU A 171 8.10 6.82 -9.40
N PRO A 172 9.14 6.30 -10.09
CA PRO A 172 9.05 5.10 -10.91
C PRO A 172 9.22 3.82 -10.09
N TYR A 173 8.64 3.76 -8.88
CA TYR A 173 8.69 2.58 -8.00
C TYR A 173 7.34 1.88 -7.95
N ASP A 174 7.37 0.56 -7.80
CA ASP A 174 6.16 -0.22 -7.60
C ASP A 174 5.50 0.16 -6.27
N PHE A 175 6.30 0.38 -5.23
CA PHE A 175 5.86 0.72 -3.87
C PHE A 175 6.57 1.99 -3.37
N VAL A 176 5.81 2.90 -2.79
CA VAL A 176 6.31 3.99 -1.96
C VAL A 176 5.77 3.78 -0.54
N THR A 177 6.66 3.57 0.43
CA THR A 177 6.26 3.33 1.81
C THR A 177 6.87 4.35 2.77
N GLY A 178 6.03 4.95 3.62
CA GLY A 178 6.42 5.90 4.64
C GLY A 178 6.66 5.23 5.99
N PHE A 179 7.66 5.72 6.72
CA PHE A 179 7.92 5.36 8.12
C PHE A 179 7.85 6.61 8.98
N THR A 180 7.01 6.58 10.02
CA THR A 180 6.65 7.78 10.79
C THR A 180 6.77 7.58 12.29
N LYS A 181 7.12 8.66 12.99
CA LYS A 181 6.96 8.82 14.45
C LYS A 181 6.05 9.99 14.81
N ASP A 182 5.31 10.52 13.84
CA ASP A 182 4.36 11.60 14.04
C ASP A 182 3.32 11.21 15.10
N ALA A 183 3.14 12.08 16.09
CA ALA A 183 2.19 11.87 17.18
C ALA A 183 0.72 11.89 16.70
N ASN A 184 0.45 12.48 15.54
CA ASN A 184 -0.86 12.49 14.89
C ASN A 184 -1.17 11.19 14.15
N PHE A 185 -0.17 10.32 13.94
CA PHE A 185 -0.38 9.01 13.34
C PHE A 185 -0.97 8.04 14.37
N ASP A 186 -2.27 7.78 14.28
CA ASP A 186 -3.06 7.05 15.27
C ASP A 186 -3.30 5.57 14.93
N ALA A 187 -2.84 5.12 13.75
CA ALA A 187 -2.76 3.72 13.38
C ALA A 187 -1.39 3.08 13.67
N GLY A 188 -1.30 1.75 13.66
CA GLY A 188 -0.06 0.99 13.60
C GLY A 188 0.53 0.91 12.18
N GLY A 189 -0.34 1.01 11.19
CA GLY A 189 -0.05 1.08 9.76
C GLY A 189 -1.32 1.48 9.01
N ILE A 190 -1.16 1.99 7.79
CA ILE A 190 -2.28 2.35 6.91
C ILE A 190 -1.86 2.19 5.45
N ALA A 191 -2.78 1.74 4.61
CA ALA A 191 -2.54 1.54 3.19
C ALA A 191 -3.77 1.81 2.34
N TYR A 192 -3.53 2.10 1.06
CA TYR A 192 -4.57 2.00 0.05
C TYR A 192 -4.83 0.55 -0.34
N VAL A 193 -6.11 0.20 -0.44
CA VAL A 193 -6.58 -1.06 -1.01
C VAL A 193 -7.07 -0.83 -2.42
N TYR A 194 -6.55 -1.60 -3.37
CA TYR A 194 -6.83 -1.43 -4.79
C TYR A 194 -7.68 -2.57 -5.36
N ASN A 195 -8.63 -2.23 -6.23
CA ASN A 195 -9.43 -3.21 -6.97
C ASN A 195 -8.83 -3.59 -8.34
N SER A 196 -7.74 -2.93 -8.75
CA SER A 196 -6.92 -3.28 -9.91
C SER A 196 -5.52 -2.69 -9.75
N ALA A 197 -4.55 -3.12 -10.57
CA ALA A 197 -3.18 -2.62 -10.54
C ALA A 197 -3.12 -1.07 -10.60
N PRO A 198 -2.53 -0.40 -9.58
CA PRO A 198 -2.51 1.07 -9.49
C PRO A 198 -1.30 1.73 -10.18
N GLY A 199 -0.33 0.95 -10.69
CA GLY A 199 0.97 1.45 -11.11
C GLY A 199 1.93 1.57 -9.93
N THR A 200 1.58 2.40 -8.93
CA THR A 200 2.34 2.55 -7.68
C THR A 200 1.44 2.37 -6.48
N ALA A 201 1.90 1.60 -5.50
CA ALA A 201 1.23 1.38 -4.24
C ALA A 201 1.78 2.29 -3.12
N TYR A 202 0.93 2.63 -2.16
CA TYR A 202 1.30 3.52 -1.05
C TYR A 202 0.83 2.94 0.28
N SER A 203 1.69 3.05 1.29
CA SER A 203 1.43 2.67 2.67
C SER A 203 2.30 3.50 3.63
N VAL A 204 1.83 3.70 4.86
CA VAL A 204 2.61 4.35 5.93
C VAL A 204 2.58 3.45 7.17
N ASN A 205 3.73 3.26 7.81
CA ASN A 205 3.90 2.43 9.00
C ASN A 205 4.36 3.27 10.19
N LEU A 206 3.70 3.11 11.33
CA LEU A 206 4.15 3.70 12.59
C LEU A 206 5.40 2.97 13.11
N ASP A 207 6.33 3.72 13.68
CA ASP A 207 7.40 3.13 14.47
C ASP A 207 6.87 2.44 15.72
N GLN A 208 6.99 1.12 15.72
CA GLN A 208 6.60 0.22 16.80
C GLN A 208 7.76 -0.73 17.13
N GLY A 209 9.00 -0.32 16.80
CA GLY A 209 10.17 -1.18 16.80
C GLY A 209 10.23 -2.07 15.55
N ILE A 210 11.44 -2.54 15.21
CA ILE A 210 11.69 -3.24 13.94
C ILE A 210 10.72 -4.42 13.74
N THR A 211 10.55 -5.27 14.75
CA THR A 211 9.74 -6.48 14.62
C THR A 211 8.26 -6.21 14.41
N ASN A 212 7.65 -5.29 15.17
CA ASN A 212 6.23 -4.98 14.97
C ASN A 212 6.01 -4.11 13.73
N THR A 213 6.93 -3.21 13.39
CA THR A 213 6.81 -2.41 12.17
C THR A 213 6.96 -3.28 10.93
N SER A 214 7.79 -4.34 10.93
CA SER A 214 7.81 -5.33 9.84
C SER A 214 6.49 -6.11 9.72
N LYS A 215 5.84 -6.40 10.84
CA LYS A 215 4.51 -7.04 10.85
C LYS A 215 3.43 -6.11 10.31
N ALA A 216 3.45 -4.84 10.72
CA ALA A 216 2.59 -3.81 10.15
C ALA A 216 2.84 -3.68 8.65
N ALA A 217 4.09 -3.56 8.20
CA ALA A 217 4.41 -3.47 6.78
C ALA A 217 3.95 -4.72 6.01
N GLN A 218 4.04 -5.92 6.58
CA GLN A 218 3.50 -7.15 5.96
C GLN A 218 1.98 -7.06 5.73
N HIS A 219 1.27 -6.52 6.72
CA HIS A 219 -0.16 -6.26 6.65
C HIS A 219 -0.50 -5.17 5.61
N GLU A 220 0.18 -4.02 5.67
CA GLU A 220 -0.07 -2.90 4.76
C GLU A 220 0.30 -3.23 3.30
N PHE A 221 1.38 -3.98 3.08
CA PHE A 221 1.75 -4.40 1.73
C PHE A 221 0.74 -5.39 1.15
N SER A 222 0.07 -6.17 2.01
CA SER A 222 -1.02 -7.05 1.58
C SER A 222 -2.24 -6.25 1.10
N HIS A 223 -2.60 -5.14 1.77
CA HIS A 223 -3.61 -4.19 1.27
C HIS A 223 -3.25 -3.63 -0.11
N ASN A 224 -1.96 -3.36 -0.34
CA ASN A 224 -1.48 -2.91 -1.65
C ASN A 224 -1.62 -3.97 -2.77
N TYR A 225 -1.81 -5.25 -2.43
CA TYR A 225 -2.25 -6.33 -3.33
C TYR A 225 -3.78 -6.50 -3.37
N GLY A 226 -4.54 -5.55 -2.82
CA GLY A 226 -6.00 -5.50 -2.86
C GLY A 226 -6.72 -6.25 -1.74
N LEU A 227 -5.99 -6.78 -0.75
CA LEU A 227 -6.60 -7.59 0.30
C LEU A 227 -7.43 -6.71 1.24
N GLY A 228 -8.59 -7.22 1.64
CA GLY A 228 -9.34 -6.67 2.78
C GLY A 228 -8.90 -7.31 4.10
N HIS A 229 -9.61 -7.02 5.17
CA HIS A 229 -9.41 -7.69 6.44
C HIS A 229 -10.17 -9.01 6.54
N ASP A 230 -9.60 -9.95 7.31
CA ASP A 230 -10.40 -11.01 7.90
C ASP A 230 -11.29 -10.44 9.00
N PRO A 231 -12.50 -10.99 9.24
CA PRO A 231 -13.35 -10.52 10.32
C PRO A 231 -12.67 -10.67 11.69
N GLN A 232 -12.64 -9.58 12.47
CA GLN A 232 -12.10 -9.61 13.83
C GLN A 232 -12.91 -10.57 14.72
N GLY A 233 -12.25 -11.27 15.64
CA GLY A 233 -12.88 -12.25 16.54
C GLY A 233 -13.30 -13.56 15.87
N SER A 234 -13.04 -13.74 14.56
CA SER A 234 -13.36 -14.97 13.83
C SER A 234 -12.48 -16.17 14.21
N GLY A 235 -11.34 -15.93 14.86
CA GLY A 235 -10.31 -16.96 15.08
C GLY A 235 -9.52 -17.36 13.83
N ILE A 236 -9.75 -16.69 12.70
CA ILE A 236 -8.95 -16.86 11.49
C ILE A 236 -7.56 -16.30 11.76
N ARG A 237 -6.58 -17.19 11.86
CA ARG A 237 -5.19 -16.82 12.04
C ARG A 237 -4.63 -16.40 10.69
N CYS A 238 -4.50 -15.10 10.48
CA CYS A 238 -3.97 -14.49 9.26
C CYS A 238 -3.34 -13.15 9.60
N ILE A 239 -2.32 -12.75 8.83
CA ILE A 239 -1.72 -11.42 8.96
C ILE A 239 -2.76 -10.31 8.75
N MET A 240 -3.80 -10.53 7.93
CA MET A 240 -4.90 -9.57 7.67
C MET A 240 -5.99 -9.55 8.75
N ASN A 241 -5.79 -10.27 9.86
CA ASN A 241 -6.69 -10.23 11.00
C ASN A 241 -6.06 -9.41 12.13
N TYR A 242 -6.75 -8.39 12.63
CA TYR A 242 -6.26 -7.54 13.72
C TYR A 242 -5.83 -8.31 14.98
N ASP A 243 -6.49 -9.42 15.29
CA ASP A 243 -6.16 -10.22 16.47
C ASP A 243 -4.81 -10.95 16.33
N TYR A 244 -4.31 -11.08 15.09
CA TYR A 244 -3.13 -11.85 14.74
C TYR A 244 -2.04 -11.08 13.99
N ALA A 245 -2.30 -9.87 13.50
CA ALA A 245 -1.40 -9.09 12.64
C ALA A 245 0.03 -8.94 13.18
N TYR A 246 0.21 -8.91 14.51
CA TYR A 246 1.53 -8.82 15.15
C TYR A 246 2.10 -10.16 15.65
N SER A 247 1.40 -11.28 15.43
CA SER A 247 1.73 -12.59 16.00
C SER A 247 1.89 -13.72 14.97
N VAL A 248 1.45 -13.49 13.74
CA VAL A 248 1.59 -14.44 12.63
C VAL A 248 2.29 -13.80 11.45
N ASP A 249 2.66 -14.62 10.46
CA ASP A 249 3.40 -14.22 9.28
C ASP A 249 2.86 -14.87 8.00
N TYR A 250 1.62 -15.35 8.02
CA TYR A 250 1.02 -16.09 6.92
C TYR A 250 -0.40 -15.60 6.61
N TRP A 251 -0.85 -15.89 5.40
CA TRP A 251 -2.17 -15.57 4.90
C TRP A 251 -3.11 -16.78 5.02
N HIS A 252 -4.38 -16.55 5.35
CA HIS A 252 -5.37 -17.61 5.18
C HIS A 252 -5.57 -17.90 3.68
N PRO A 253 -6.19 -19.03 3.32
CA PRO A 253 -6.24 -19.48 1.93
C PRO A 253 -6.83 -18.48 0.93
N GLU A 254 -7.82 -17.66 1.32
CA GLU A 254 -8.43 -16.71 0.38
C GLU A 254 -7.51 -15.50 0.14
N HIS A 255 -6.90 -14.94 1.18
CA HIS A 255 -5.88 -13.90 1.04
C HIS A 255 -4.66 -14.41 0.28
N HIS A 256 -4.22 -15.65 0.54
CA HIS A 256 -3.16 -16.26 -0.25
C HIS A 256 -3.51 -16.31 -1.73
N ALA A 257 -4.71 -16.81 -2.08
CA ALA A 257 -5.16 -16.89 -3.47
C ALA A 257 -5.28 -15.50 -4.12
N GLN A 258 -5.72 -14.49 -3.37
CA GLN A 258 -5.82 -13.13 -3.86
C GLN A 258 -4.45 -12.51 -4.18
N ILE A 259 -3.45 -12.68 -3.31
CA ILE A 259 -2.07 -12.26 -3.60
C ILE A 259 -1.56 -12.97 -4.86
N GLN A 260 -1.79 -14.29 -5.01
CA GLN A 260 -1.35 -15.01 -6.21
C GLN A 260 -1.99 -14.46 -7.50
N ASN A 261 -3.28 -14.10 -7.45
CA ASN A 261 -3.98 -13.50 -8.59
C ASN A 261 -3.45 -12.09 -8.92
N ASN A 262 -3.12 -11.31 -7.90
CA ASN A 262 -2.70 -9.92 -8.03
C ASN A 262 -1.18 -9.74 -8.10
N LYS A 263 -0.42 -10.83 -7.98
CA LYS A 263 1.05 -10.85 -8.00
C LYS A 263 1.65 -10.15 -9.22
N GLN A 264 0.95 -10.16 -10.36
CA GLN A 264 1.40 -9.52 -11.60
C GLN A 264 1.19 -8.01 -11.64
N TRP A 265 0.60 -7.40 -10.61
CA TRP A 265 0.43 -5.96 -10.55
C TRP A 265 1.76 -5.21 -10.45
N TYR A 266 2.76 -5.85 -9.87
CA TYR A 266 4.04 -5.23 -9.54
C TYR A 266 5.20 -6.15 -9.86
N GLY A 267 6.36 -5.53 -10.01
CA GLY A 267 7.63 -6.23 -10.16
C GLY A 267 7.79 -6.95 -11.50
N GLN A 268 9.06 -7.12 -11.87
CA GLN A 268 9.47 -7.79 -13.09
C GLN A 268 9.72 -9.27 -12.85
#